data_AF-A0A7C6SRB1-F1
#
_entry.id   AF-A0A7C6SRB1-F1
#
_cell.length_a   1.000
_cell.length_b   1.000
_cell.length_c   1.000
_cell.angle_alpha   90.00
_cell.angle_beta   90.00
_cell.angle_gamma   90.00
#
_symmetry.space_group_name_H-M   'P 1'
#
loop_
_entity.id
_entity.type
_entity.pdbx_description
1 polymer ?
#
loop_
_entity_poly.entity_id
_entity_poly.type
_entity_poly.pdbx_seq_one_letter_code
_entity_poly.pdbx_strand_id
1 'polypeptide(L)' 'PNPASVHLQTSYGFSLIGLFKGAGYKCGAWRDVAYYGLQLNDSNTPPAEPVPITALDAKMVADLLAQRG' A
#
# COMPACT_ATOMS: atom_id res chain seq x y z
N PRO A 1 -2.35 -8.26 -13.97
CA PRO A 1 -2.79 -7.10 -13.14
C PRO A 1 -4.32 -6.90 -13.17
N ASN A 2 -4.92 -6.36 -12.09
CA ASN A 2 -6.37 -6.06 -11.98
C ASN A 2 -6.63 -4.55 -12.14
N PRO A 3 -7.23 -4.08 -13.25
CA PRO A 3 -7.36 -2.64 -13.54
C PRO A 3 -8.09 -1.82 -12.46
N ALA A 4 -9.16 -2.36 -11.85
CA ALA A 4 -9.91 -1.65 -10.82
C ALA A 4 -9.07 -1.43 -9.55
N SER A 5 -8.33 -2.48 -9.15
CA SER A 5 -7.39 -2.40 -8.02
C SER A 5 -6.22 -1.47 -8.31
N VAL A 6 -5.72 -1.46 -9.56
CA VAL A 6 -4.65 -0.55 -9.98
C VAL A 6 -5.12 0.90 -9.85
N HIS A 7 -6.30 1.22 -10.37
CA HIS A 7 -6.85 2.58 -10.30
C HIS A 7 -6.97 3.05 -8.84
N LEU A 8 -7.55 2.23 -7.98
CA LEU A 8 -7.69 2.51 -6.55
C LEU A 8 -6.33 2.79 -5.87
N GLN A 9 -5.33 1.94 -6.10
CA GLN A 9 -4.01 2.13 -5.49
C GLN A 9 -3.37 3.43 -5.99
N THR A 10 -3.42 3.70 -7.29
CA THR A 10 -2.84 4.92 -7.86
C THR A 10 -3.55 6.19 -7.39
N SER A 11 -4.87 6.17 -7.13
CA SER A 11 -5.59 7.34 -6.60
C SER A 11 -5.16 7.70 -5.18
N TYR A 12 -4.63 6.74 -4.41
CA TYR A 12 -4.05 6.98 -3.08
C TYR A 12 -2.53 7.26 -3.12
N GLY A 13 -1.96 7.49 -4.31
CA GLY A 13 -0.55 7.87 -4.46
C GLY A 13 0.43 6.71 -4.52
N PHE A 14 -0.04 5.46 -4.61
CA PHE A 14 0.86 4.32 -4.82
C PHE A 14 1.43 4.36 -6.25
N SER A 15 2.69 3.93 -6.38
CA SER A 15 3.37 3.79 -7.66
C SER A 15 3.78 2.34 -7.93
N LEU A 16 3.91 1.97 -9.20
CA LEU A 16 4.38 0.63 -9.58
C LEU A 16 5.87 0.50 -9.23
N ILE A 17 6.20 -0.46 -8.37
CA ILE A 17 7.58 -0.73 -7.92
C ILE A 17 8.14 -2.05 -8.46
N GLY A 18 7.30 -2.91 -9.03
CA GLY A 18 7.77 -4.17 -9.61
C GLY A 18 6.70 -4.92 -10.40
N LEU A 19 7.14 -5.69 -11.39
CA LEU A 19 6.29 -6.56 -12.20
C LEU A 19 6.95 -7.92 -12.42
N PHE A 20 6.30 -8.97 -11.93
CA PHE A 20 6.72 -10.35 -12.14
C PHE A 20 5.84 -10.99 -13.21
N LYS A 21 6.41 -11.20 -14.39
CA LYS A 21 5.69 -11.78 -15.53
C LYS A 21 5.47 -13.27 -15.33
N GLY A 22 4.26 -13.75 -15.61
CA GLY A 22 3.92 -15.18 -15.50
C GLY A 22 4.16 -15.78 -14.12
N ALA A 23 4.07 -14.98 -13.05
CA ALA A 23 4.39 -15.39 -11.69
C ALA A 23 3.46 -16.47 -11.11
N GLY A 24 2.29 -16.70 -11.70
CA GLY A 24 1.41 -17.78 -11.26
C GLY A 24 0.41 -18.25 -12.31
N TYR A 25 0.07 -19.54 -12.25
CA TYR A 25 -0.95 -20.16 -13.09
C TYR A 25 -2.26 -20.31 -12.30
N LYS A 26 -3.34 -19.68 -12.77
CA LYS A 26 -4.65 -19.75 -12.12
C LYS A 26 -5.78 -19.57 -13.12
N CYS A 27 -6.80 -20.44 -13.02
CA CYS A 27 -7.96 -20.47 -13.91
C CYS A 27 -7.57 -20.59 -15.39
N GLY A 28 -6.71 -21.56 -15.71
CA GLY A 28 -6.35 -21.87 -17.10
C GLY A 28 -5.30 -20.96 -17.74
N ALA A 29 -4.77 -19.96 -17.02
CA ALA A 29 -3.84 -18.99 -17.59
C ALA A 29 -2.70 -18.61 -16.64
N TRP A 30 -1.53 -18.32 -17.22
CA TRP A 30 -0.43 -17.62 -16.55
C TRP A 30 -0.79 -16.16 -16.34
N ARG A 31 -0.39 -15.59 -15.20
CA ARG A 31 -0.74 -14.24 -14.78
C ARG A 31 0.46 -13.50 -14.25
N ASP A 32 0.55 -12.23 -14.62
CA ASP A 32 1.53 -11.31 -14.07
C ASP A 32 1.07 -10.78 -12.71
N VAL A 33 2.04 -10.60 -11.80
CA VAL A 33 1.86 -9.99 -10.49
C VAL A 33 2.61 -8.66 -10.45
N ALA A 34 1.88 -7.59 -10.21
CA ALA A 34 2.43 -6.25 -10.05
C ALA A 34 2.46 -5.87 -8.57
N TYR A 35 3.55 -5.23 -8.15
CA TYR A 35 3.73 -4.67 -6.81
C TYR A 35 3.65 -3.16 -6.88
N TYR A 36 2.79 -2.59 -6.04
CA TYR A 36 2.63 -1.14 -5.88
C TYR A 36 3.07 -0.74 -4.48
N GLY A 37 3.84 0.36 -4.38
CA GLY A 37 4.39 0.87 -3.13
C GLY A 37 3.99 2.32 -2.88
N LEU A 38 3.86 2.70 -1.61
CA LEU A 38 3.68 4.07 -1.16
C LEU A 38 4.81 4.41 -0.19
N GLN A 39 5.64 5.38 -0.54
CA GLN A 39 6.71 5.85 0.34
C GLN A 39 6.12 6.80 1.39
N LEU A 40 6.21 6.41 2.67
CA LEU A 40 5.65 7.20 3.77
C LEU A 40 6.63 8.21 4.37
N ASN A 41 7.91 7.83 4.45
CA ASN A 41 9.00 8.64 5.00
C ASN A 41 10.20 8.65 4.04
N ASP A 42 11.16 9.57 4.19
CA ASP A 42 12.41 9.50 3.44
C ASP A 42 13.20 8.21 3.81
N SER A 43 13.86 7.59 2.83
CA SER A 43 14.65 6.37 2.99
C SER A 43 16.00 6.59 3.69
N ASN A 44 16.44 7.83 3.87
CA ASN A 44 17.76 8.15 4.42
C ASN A 44 17.81 8.14 5.96
N THR A 45 16.66 8.10 6.63
CA THR A 45 16.57 8.01 8.10
C THR A 45 16.19 6.61 8.54
N PRO A 46 16.91 5.99 9.49
CA PRO A 46 16.48 4.73 10.09
C PRO A 46 15.04 4.88 10.63
N PRO A 47 14.13 3.96 10.29
CA PRO A 47 12.77 4.05 10.78
C PRO A 47 12.74 3.82 12.29
N ALA A 48 11.87 4.55 12.99
CA ALA A 48 11.48 4.17 14.33
C ALA A 48 10.69 2.84 14.28
N GLU A 49 10.72 2.08 15.37
CA GLU A 49 9.90 0.88 15.50
C GLU A 49 8.41 1.24 15.34
N PRO A 50 7.63 0.44 14.59
CA PRO A 50 6.19 0.67 14.45
C PRO A 50 5.49 0.61 15.81
N VAL A 51 4.65 1.61 16.08
CA VAL A 51 3.80 1.61 17.28
C VAL A 51 2.65 0.61 17.09
N PRO A 52 2.43 -0.33 18.01
CA PRO A 52 1.30 -1.25 17.95
C PRO A 52 -0.03 -0.48 17.91
N ILE A 53 -1.00 -0.99 17.15
CA ILE A 53 -2.31 -0.32 17.01
C ILE A 53 -3.02 -0.10 18.35
N THR A 54 -2.81 -1.00 19.33
CA THR A 54 -3.37 -0.94 20.68
C THR A 54 -2.74 0.14 21.57
N ALA A 55 -1.60 0.70 21.16
CA ALA A 55 -0.88 1.73 21.90
C ALA A 55 -1.05 3.13 21.28
N LEU A 56 -1.85 3.26 20.22
CA LEU A 56 -2.12 4.55 19.58
C LEU A 56 -3.03 5.41 20.47
N ASP A 57 -2.79 6.73 20.46
CA ASP A 57 -3.71 7.68 21.09
C ASP A 57 -5.02 7.72 20.30
N ALA A 58 -6.09 7.23 20.92
CA ALA A 58 -7.41 7.16 20.31
C ALA A 58 -7.96 8.54 19.89
N LYS A 59 -7.63 9.60 20.64
CA LYS A 59 -8.08 10.96 20.30
C LYS A 59 -7.37 11.44 19.04
N MET A 60 -6.04 11.28 18.98
CA MET A 60 -5.25 11.62 17.80
C MET A 60 -5.77 10.91 16.54
N VAL A 61 -6.06 9.61 16.65
CA VAL A 61 -6.58 8.82 15.52
C VAL A 61 -7.96 9.33 15.07
N ALA A 62 -8.87 9.60 16.01
CA ALA A 62 -10.19 10.13 15.70
C ALA A 62 -10.12 11.50 14.99
N ASP A 63 -9.25 12.39 15.48
CA ASP A 63 -9.05 13.72 14.90
C ASP A 63 -8.52 13.63 13.46
N LEU A 64 -7.57 12.72 13.19
CA LEU A 64 -7.02 12.49 11.84
C LEU A 64 -8.05 11.92 10.86
N LEU A 65 -8.90 10.99 11.31
CA LEU A 65 -9.94 10.40 10.46
C LEU A 65 -11.01 11.43 10.12
N ALA A 66 -11.38 12.31 11.06
CA ALA A 66 -12.34 13.37 10.83
C ALA A 66 -11.86 14.41 9.78
N GLN A 67 -10.55 14.60 9.62
CA GLN A 67 -9.97 15.50 8.62
C GLN A 67 -9.98 14.94 7.19
N ARG A 68 -10.15 13.62 7.03
CA ARG A 68 -10.15 12.93 5.73
C ARG A 68 -11.53 12.41 5.30
N GLY A 69 -12.56 12.67 6.09
CA GLY A 69 -13.97 12.38 5.79
C GLY A 69 -14.64 13.48 4.97
#